data_AF-A0A183FA48-F1
#
_entry.id   AF-A0A183FA48-F1
#
_cell.length_a   1.000
_cell.length_b   1.000
_cell.length_c   1.000
_cell.angle_alpha   90.00
_cell.angle_beta   90.00
_cell.angle_gamma   90.00
#
_symmetry.space_group_name_H-M   'P 1'
#
loop_
_entity.id
_entity.type
_entity.pdbx_description
1 polymer ?
#
loop_
_entity_poly.entity_id
_entity_poly.type
_entity_poly.pdbx_seq_one_letter_code
_entity_poly.pdbx_strand_id
1 'polypeptide(L)'
;LTFSPVLHGCIRISGGSDLRLTRKRRRENEEDLPALEELGARTDQHRKTPPEKNIERIVFGGYEIQCWYYSPYRLKHKAVERLFVCENCLLYTADRRRYACHSANECHRRTPPGDAIYEESDIKVYEVFGALEKFYCQRLCLLAKLFIDHKTLCFDVENFIFYLLCEKDSEGVHIAAMFSKEMYSANNLACIMTLPCYQRKGYGNLMIQLSYEMSKRAKYPGTPERPFSDLGEISYKKYWLWVLLEFFDSTAMRKVSCFLIQVIFTTMHIKD
;
A
#
# COMPACT_ATOMS: atom_id res chain seq x y z
N LEU A 1 -21.49 11.23 23.12
CA LEU A 1 -20.81 11.99 22.05
C LEU A 1 -19.51 11.26 21.74
N THR A 2 -19.59 10.28 20.84
CA THR A 2 -18.51 9.33 20.54
C THR A 2 -17.62 9.87 19.43
N PHE A 3 -16.42 10.35 19.81
CA PHE A 3 -15.33 10.56 18.86
C PHE A 3 -14.71 9.19 18.52
N SER A 4 -14.82 8.80 17.25
CA SER A 4 -14.11 7.63 16.70
C SER A 4 -12.64 7.99 16.50
N PRO A 5 -11.67 7.11 16.81
CA PRO A 5 -10.25 7.46 16.74
C PRO A 5 -9.82 7.62 15.28
N VAL A 6 -9.26 8.80 15.01
CA VAL A 6 -8.79 9.28 13.72
C VAL A 6 -7.49 8.53 13.36
N LEU A 7 -7.56 7.61 12.39
CA LEU A 7 -6.39 7.31 11.55
C LEU A 7 -6.09 8.63 10.81
N HIS A 8 -5.05 9.35 11.26
CA HIS A 8 -4.74 10.73 10.86
C HIS A 8 -4.95 10.95 9.35
N GLY A 9 -5.93 11.78 9.00
CA GLY A 9 -6.24 12.16 7.62
C GLY A 9 -7.29 11.34 6.88
N CYS A 10 -7.90 10.31 7.49
CA CYS A 10 -9.00 9.55 6.88
C CYS A 10 -10.32 9.65 7.66
N ILE A 11 -11.41 9.95 6.95
CA ILE A 11 -12.76 10.09 7.50
C ILE A 11 -13.68 9.11 6.79
N ARG A 12 -14.43 8.29 7.54
CA ARG A 12 -15.48 7.43 6.97
C ARG A 12 -16.72 8.26 6.68
N ILE A 13 -17.24 8.19 5.46
CA ILE A 13 -18.42 8.94 5.03
C ILE A 13 -19.66 8.19 5.54
N SER A 14 -20.44 8.82 6.42
CA SER A 14 -21.66 8.22 6.99
C SER A 14 -22.82 8.28 6.00
N GLY A 15 -23.21 7.11 5.46
CA GLY A 15 -24.38 6.96 4.57
C GLY A 15 -24.55 5.54 4.05
N GLY A 16 -25.11 4.64 4.87
CA GLY A 16 -25.40 3.23 4.53
C GLY A 16 -25.44 2.37 5.80
N SER A 17 -26.47 1.55 5.95
CA SER A 17 -26.94 0.90 7.19
C SER A 17 -25.88 0.21 8.06
N ASP A 18 -25.88 0.58 9.34
CA ASP A 18 -25.15 -0.09 10.43
C ASP A 18 -25.90 -1.37 10.85
N LEU A 19 -25.23 -2.53 10.90
CA LEU A 19 -25.44 -3.60 11.90
C LEU A 19 -24.49 -4.82 11.70
N ARG A 20 -23.69 -5.07 12.76
CA ARG A 20 -23.15 -6.37 13.28
C ARG A 20 -21.68 -6.76 12.98
N LEU A 21 -20.81 -6.19 13.84
CA LEU A 21 -19.74 -6.79 14.65
C LEU A 21 -19.21 -8.22 14.35
N THR A 22 -17.87 -8.35 14.46
CA THR A 22 -17.24 -9.22 15.48
C THR A 22 -16.13 -8.50 16.26
N ARG A 23 -16.41 -8.22 17.54
CA ARG A 23 -15.46 -7.87 18.60
C ARG A 23 -14.70 -9.13 19.04
N LYS A 24 -13.37 -9.23 18.85
CA LYS A 24 -12.46 -9.96 19.76
C LYS A 24 -10.96 -9.69 19.49
N ARG A 25 -10.46 -8.49 19.82
CA ARG A 25 -9.04 -8.18 20.17
C ARG A 25 -8.80 -6.66 20.21
N ARG A 26 -9.51 -5.94 21.08
CA ARG A 26 -9.37 -4.47 21.18
C ARG A 26 -9.32 -3.95 22.61
N ARG A 27 -8.53 -4.61 23.46
CA ARG A 27 -8.03 -4.06 24.72
C ARG A 27 -6.63 -4.63 24.92
N GLU A 28 -5.75 -3.77 25.42
CA GLU A 28 -4.28 -3.89 25.49
C GLU A 28 -3.60 -3.18 24.30
N ASN A 29 -2.73 -2.21 24.63
CA ASN A 29 -1.95 -1.29 23.77
C ASN A 29 -2.51 0.14 23.59
N GLU A 30 -3.15 0.70 24.62
CA GLU A 30 -3.49 2.15 24.65
C GLU A 30 -2.50 3.01 25.48
N GLU A 31 -1.38 2.46 25.97
CA GLU A 31 -0.47 3.20 26.90
C GLU A 31 0.92 3.60 26.34
N ASP A 32 1.30 3.29 25.10
CA ASP A 32 2.68 3.55 24.60
C ASP A 32 2.83 4.73 23.61
N LEU A 33 1.94 5.74 23.67
CA LEU A 33 1.71 6.67 22.55
C LEU A 33 2.36 8.08 22.53
N PRO A 34 3.44 8.43 23.26
CA PRO A 34 4.20 9.64 22.93
C PRO A 34 5.55 9.42 22.19
N ALA A 35 6.10 8.21 22.13
CA ALA A 35 7.54 8.04 21.80
C ALA A 35 7.89 7.91 20.30
N LEU A 36 6.92 7.78 19.38
CA LEU A 36 7.20 7.41 17.97
C LEU A 36 7.29 8.59 16.99
N GLU A 37 6.86 9.80 17.38
CA GLU A 37 7.00 10.99 16.53
C GLU A 37 8.43 11.55 16.54
N GLU A 38 9.18 11.34 17.63
CA GLU A 38 10.53 11.91 17.78
C GLU A 38 11.63 11.12 17.02
N LEU A 39 11.40 9.85 16.68
CA LEU A 39 12.38 9.03 15.96
C LEU A 39 12.44 9.29 14.44
N GLY A 40 11.42 9.91 13.86
CA GLY A 40 11.38 10.27 12.43
C GLY A 40 12.04 11.61 12.09
N ALA A 41 12.40 12.41 13.10
CA ALA A 41 12.94 13.75 12.94
C ALA A 41 14.47 13.77 13.14
N ARG A 42 15.23 13.07 12.29
CA ARG A 42 16.67 13.34 12.15
C ARG A 42 16.92 14.31 11.01
N THR A 43 17.55 15.40 11.39
CA THR A 43 17.90 16.62 10.65
C THR A 43 18.44 16.37 9.24
N ASP A 44 17.71 16.84 8.23
CA ASP A 44 18.25 17.09 6.89
C ASP A 44 17.99 18.56 6.52
N GLN A 45 19.04 19.39 6.60
CA GLN A 45 18.96 20.84 6.43
C GLN A 45 18.84 21.29 4.96
N HIS A 46 18.49 20.40 4.02
CA HIS A 46 18.40 20.72 2.59
C HIS A 46 17.11 20.27 1.89
N ARG A 47 16.03 19.92 2.62
CA ARG A 47 14.75 19.58 1.97
C ARG A 47 14.13 20.83 1.35
N LYS A 48 14.33 21.00 0.03
CA LYS A 48 13.55 21.92 -0.82
C LYS A 48 12.07 21.77 -0.46
N THR A 49 11.35 22.89 -0.37
CA THR A 49 9.91 22.91 -0.08
C THR A 49 9.22 21.82 -0.92
N PRO A 50 8.51 20.86 -0.31
CA PRO A 50 7.84 19.81 -1.04
C PRO A 50 6.98 20.42 -2.15
N PRO A 51 6.94 19.84 -3.36
CA PRO A 51 6.11 20.36 -4.45
C PRO A 51 4.67 20.49 -3.96
N GLU A 52 4.03 21.62 -4.28
CA GLU A 52 2.66 21.89 -3.87
C GLU A 52 1.72 20.76 -4.30
N LYS A 53 0.95 20.22 -3.35
CA LYS A 53 -0.06 19.20 -3.62
C LYS A 53 -1.13 19.77 -4.55
N ASN A 54 -1.48 19.03 -5.61
CA ASN A 54 -2.55 19.42 -6.53
C ASN A 54 -3.93 18.89 -6.13
N ILE A 55 -4.00 17.92 -5.22
CA ILE A 55 -5.25 17.35 -4.72
C ILE A 55 -5.14 17.33 -3.21
N GLU A 56 -6.10 17.95 -2.51
CA GLU A 56 -6.06 17.97 -1.04
C GLU A 56 -6.65 16.69 -0.44
N ARG A 57 -7.79 16.21 -0.98
CA ARG A 57 -8.45 14.96 -0.55
C ARG A 57 -8.97 14.15 -1.74
N ILE A 58 -9.00 12.84 -1.57
CA ILE A 58 -9.76 11.93 -2.44
C ILE A 58 -10.98 11.37 -1.72
N VAL A 59 -12.06 11.14 -2.46
CA VAL A 59 -13.16 10.27 -2.04
C VAL A 59 -12.97 8.93 -2.74
N PHE A 60 -12.78 7.87 -1.96
CA PHE A 60 -12.50 6.52 -2.43
C PHE A 60 -13.33 5.52 -1.63
N GLY A 61 -14.36 4.94 -2.27
CA GLY A 61 -15.37 4.12 -1.60
C GLY A 61 -16.04 4.90 -0.46
N GLY A 62 -16.18 4.27 0.70
CA GLY A 62 -16.73 4.88 1.92
C GLY A 62 -15.79 5.85 2.66
N TYR A 63 -14.67 6.28 2.07
CA TYR A 63 -13.65 7.08 2.75
C TYR A 63 -13.34 8.39 2.03
N GLU A 64 -13.12 9.44 2.82
CA GLU A 64 -12.42 10.65 2.41
C GLU A 64 -10.99 10.61 2.98
N ILE A 65 -9.99 10.69 2.12
CA ILE A 65 -8.58 10.46 2.45
C ILE A 65 -7.77 11.70 2.07
N GLN A 66 -7.01 12.25 3.02
CA GLN A 66 -6.09 13.35 2.77
C GLN A 66 -4.86 12.90 1.98
N CYS A 67 -4.53 13.63 0.92
CA CYS A 67 -3.38 13.34 0.06
C CYS A 67 -2.09 13.93 0.62
N TRP A 68 -0.98 13.24 0.37
CA TRP A 68 0.35 13.58 0.91
C TRP A 68 1.26 14.23 -0.13
N TYR A 69 1.15 13.82 -1.39
CA TYR A 69 2.04 14.25 -2.46
C TYR A 69 1.29 14.66 -3.71
N TYR A 70 1.96 15.42 -4.57
CA TYR A 70 1.52 15.69 -5.94
C TYR A 70 1.39 14.38 -6.73
N SER A 71 0.33 14.27 -7.54
CA SER A 71 0.13 13.21 -8.52
C SER A 71 -0.34 13.77 -9.86
N PRO A 72 0.20 13.34 -11.01
CA PRO A 72 -0.04 13.96 -12.33
C PRO A 72 -1.40 13.56 -12.95
N TYR A 73 -2.49 13.72 -12.20
CA TYR A 73 -3.84 13.60 -12.72
C TYR A 73 -4.10 14.66 -13.80
N ARG A 74 -4.83 14.28 -14.85
CA ARG A 74 -5.31 15.23 -15.86
C ARG A 74 -6.52 15.99 -15.31
N LEU A 75 -6.24 17.08 -14.62
CA LEU A 75 -7.26 17.94 -13.99
C LEU A 75 -7.57 19.16 -14.88
N LYS A 76 -8.81 19.66 -14.79
CA LYS A 76 -9.20 20.92 -15.46
C LYS A 76 -8.57 22.15 -14.81
N HIS A 77 -8.35 22.09 -13.50
CA HIS A 77 -7.74 23.15 -12.70
C HIS A 77 -6.39 22.67 -12.17
N LYS A 78 -5.49 23.61 -11.86
CA LYS A 78 -4.15 23.31 -11.32
C LYS A 78 -4.21 22.50 -10.02
N ALA A 79 -5.18 22.82 -9.17
CA ALA A 79 -5.44 22.10 -7.94
C ALA A 79 -6.95 21.92 -7.72
N VAL A 80 -7.32 20.87 -6.99
CA VAL A 80 -8.70 20.58 -6.57
C VAL A 80 -8.75 20.22 -5.10
N GLU A 81 -9.80 20.68 -4.40
CA GLU A 81 -10.00 20.34 -2.99
C GLU A 81 -10.34 18.85 -2.82
N ARG A 82 -11.23 18.33 -3.67
CA ARG A 82 -11.66 16.93 -3.65
C ARG A 82 -11.64 16.32 -5.04
N LEU A 83 -11.09 15.11 -5.13
CA LEU A 83 -11.17 14.25 -6.32
C LEU A 83 -11.94 12.98 -5.99
N PHE A 84 -12.97 12.65 -6.76
CA PHE A 84 -13.73 11.42 -6.60
C PHE A 84 -13.10 10.31 -7.44
N VAL A 85 -12.80 9.19 -6.82
CA VAL A 85 -12.16 8.03 -7.45
C VAL A 85 -13.03 6.80 -7.21
N CYS A 86 -13.41 6.11 -8.28
CA CYS A 86 -14.18 4.88 -8.19
C CYS A 86 -13.32 3.76 -7.61
N GLU A 87 -13.76 3.12 -6.52
CA GLU A 87 -12.98 2.06 -5.87
C GLU A 87 -12.83 0.81 -6.75
N ASN A 88 -13.76 0.60 -7.68
CA ASN A 88 -13.80 -0.57 -8.53
C ASN A 88 -12.92 -0.43 -9.79
N CYS A 89 -13.09 0.65 -10.56
CA CYS A 89 -12.41 0.83 -11.86
C CYS A 89 -11.38 1.96 -11.87
N LEU A 90 -11.17 2.62 -10.73
CA LEU A 90 -10.20 3.70 -10.51
C LEU A 90 -10.41 4.93 -11.41
N LEU A 91 -11.57 5.01 -12.07
CA LEU A 91 -11.94 6.19 -12.86
C LEU A 91 -12.12 7.37 -11.89
N TYR A 92 -11.65 8.54 -12.31
CA TYR A 92 -11.63 9.72 -11.47
C TYR A 92 -12.37 10.89 -12.11
N THR A 93 -12.92 11.77 -11.28
CA THR A 93 -13.56 13.02 -11.69
C THR A 93 -13.58 14.01 -10.53
N ALA A 94 -13.48 15.31 -10.83
CA ALA A 94 -13.73 16.37 -9.85
C ALA A 94 -15.23 16.70 -9.70
N ASP A 95 -16.07 16.20 -10.62
CA ASP A 95 -17.51 16.43 -10.62
C ASP A 95 -18.25 15.33 -9.85
N ARG A 96 -18.85 15.71 -8.72
CA ARG A 96 -19.62 14.82 -7.84
C ARG A 96 -20.82 14.18 -8.52
N ARG A 97 -21.52 14.89 -9.43
CA ARG A 97 -22.70 14.34 -10.12
C ARG A 97 -22.29 13.27 -11.11
N ARG A 98 -21.19 13.47 -11.84
CA ARG A 98 -20.61 12.45 -12.73
C ARG A 98 -20.18 11.22 -11.95
N TYR A 99 -19.55 11.40 -10.79
CA TYR A 99 -19.16 10.29 -9.93
C TYR A 99 -20.36 9.47 -9.45
N ALA A 100 -21.44 10.14 -9.01
CA ALA A 100 -22.66 9.47 -8.57
C ALA A 100 -23.32 8.69 -9.72
N CYS A 101 -23.41 9.28 -10.91
CA CYS A 101 -23.93 8.60 -12.11
C CYS A 101 -23.07 7.38 -12.47
N HIS A 102 -21.75 7.54 -12.48
CA HIS A 102 -20.82 6.46 -12.76
C HIS A 102 -20.99 5.28 -11.79
N SER A 103 -21.02 5.57 -10.49
CA SER A 103 -21.10 4.55 -9.44
C SER A 103 -22.44 3.80 -9.47
N ALA A 104 -23.54 4.50 -9.79
CA ALA A 104 -24.87 3.91 -9.83
C ALA A 104 -25.16 3.12 -11.12
N ASN A 105 -24.72 3.63 -12.28
CA ASN A 105 -25.26 3.18 -13.57
C ASN A 105 -24.22 2.69 -14.57
N GLU A 106 -22.95 3.10 -14.47
CA GLU A 106 -21.95 2.87 -15.52
C GLU A 106 -20.85 1.89 -15.09
N CYS A 107 -20.53 1.83 -13.80
CA CYS A 107 -19.47 0.97 -13.30
C CYS A 107 -20.00 -0.46 -13.09
N HIS A 108 -19.68 -1.35 -14.01
CA HIS A 108 -20.03 -2.78 -13.91
C HIS A 108 -18.97 -3.64 -13.21
N ARG A 109 -17.81 -3.06 -12.87
CA ARG A 109 -16.71 -3.78 -12.20
C ARG A 109 -16.98 -3.90 -10.70
N ARG A 110 -16.65 -5.06 -10.12
CA ARG A 110 -16.79 -5.35 -8.66
C ARG A 110 -15.53 -5.93 -8.02
N THR A 111 -14.53 -6.26 -8.83
CA THR A 111 -13.22 -6.78 -8.41
C THR A 111 -12.13 -6.14 -9.28
N PRO A 112 -10.89 -6.08 -8.81
CA PRO A 112 -9.76 -5.78 -9.68
C PRO A 112 -9.78 -6.65 -10.96
N PRO A 113 -9.31 -6.13 -12.10
CA PRO A 113 -9.04 -6.99 -13.25
C PRO A 113 -7.91 -7.98 -12.92
N GLY A 114 -7.73 -9.00 -13.76
CA GLY A 114 -6.70 -10.03 -13.55
C GLY A 114 -7.17 -11.18 -12.65
N ASP A 115 -6.21 -11.96 -12.17
CA ASP A 115 -6.46 -13.25 -11.54
C ASP A 115 -6.26 -13.18 -10.02
N ALA A 116 -7.17 -13.79 -9.26
CA ALA A 116 -6.98 -13.94 -7.82
C ALA A 116 -5.97 -15.08 -7.57
N ILE A 117 -4.81 -14.74 -7.01
CA ILE A 117 -3.70 -15.69 -6.77
C ILE A 117 -3.60 -16.16 -5.32
N TYR A 118 -4.33 -15.49 -4.42
CA TYR A 118 -4.40 -15.83 -3.01
C TYR A 118 -5.76 -15.41 -2.44
N GLU A 119 -6.34 -16.27 -1.61
CA GLU A 119 -7.57 -16.01 -0.89
C GLU A 119 -7.50 -16.69 0.48
N GLU A 120 -7.67 -15.90 1.54
CA GLU A 120 -7.77 -16.39 2.91
C GLU A 120 -8.78 -15.52 3.66
N SER A 121 -9.88 -16.15 4.11
CA SER A 121 -10.98 -15.47 4.81
C SER A 121 -11.56 -14.28 4.03
N ASP A 122 -11.38 -13.06 4.53
CA ASP A 122 -11.82 -11.79 3.96
C ASP A 122 -10.72 -11.10 3.14
N ILE A 123 -9.55 -11.73 2.95
CA ILE A 123 -8.44 -11.18 2.18
C ILE A 123 -8.31 -11.89 0.83
N LYS A 124 -8.19 -11.09 -0.25
CA LYS A 124 -7.81 -11.57 -1.58
C LYS A 124 -6.61 -10.80 -2.12
N VAL A 125 -5.76 -11.47 -2.89
CA VAL A 125 -4.73 -10.81 -3.69
C VAL A 125 -4.92 -11.10 -5.17
N TYR A 126 -4.99 -10.04 -5.96
CA TYR A 126 -5.12 -10.09 -7.41
C TYR A 126 -3.77 -9.79 -8.08
N GLU A 127 -3.43 -10.56 -9.10
CA GLU A 127 -2.31 -10.32 -10.00
C GLU A 127 -2.83 -9.66 -11.29
N VAL A 128 -2.27 -8.50 -11.63
CA VAL A 128 -2.73 -7.65 -12.73
C VAL A 128 -1.57 -7.26 -13.62
N PHE A 129 -1.59 -7.73 -14.86
CA PHE A 129 -0.57 -7.40 -15.84
C PHE A 129 -0.84 -6.02 -16.45
N GLY A 130 0.09 -5.08 -16.29
CA GLY A 130 -0.04 -3.73 -16.83
C GLY A 130 -0.12 -3.68 -18.36
N ALA A 131 0.47 -4.66 -19.05
CA ALA A 131 0.34 -4.81 -20.50
C ALA A 131 -1.09 -5.14 -20.96
N LEU A 132 -1.86 -5.87 -20.14
CA LEU A 132 -3.24 -6.26 -20.44
C LEU A 132 -4.25 -5.20 -19.96
N GLU A 133 -3.98 -4.56 -18.83
CA GLU A 133 -4.91 -3.68 -18.12
C GLU A 133 -4.38 -2.24 -18.02
N LYS A 134 -3.82 -1.73 -19.11
CA LYS A 134 -3.08 -0.45 -19.18
C LYS A 134 -3.80 0.70 -18.48
N PHE A 135 -5.05 0.98 -18.83
CA PHE A 135 -5.77 2.13 -18.27
C PHE A 135 -6.08 1.97 -16.78
N TYR A 136 -6.35 0.75 -16.33
CA TYR A 136 -6.58 0.48 -14.92
C TYR A 136 -5.28 0.69 -14.12
N CYS A 137 -4.18 0.13 -14.59
CA CYS A 137 -2.86 0.25 -13.95
C CYS A 137 -2.34 1.69 -13.96
N GLN A 138 -2.58 2.48 -15.00
CA GLN A 138 -2.25 3.91 -15.02
C GLN A 138 -3.01 4.68 -13.93
N ARG A 139 -4.31 4.42 -13.77
CA ARG A 139 -5.12 5.04 -12.71
C ARG A 139 -4.69 4.58 -11.32
N LEU A 140 -4.33 3.30 -11.17
CA LEU A 140 -3.75 2.78 -9.93
C LEU A 140 -2.43 3.47 -9.59
N CYS A 141 -1.55 3.70 -10.57
CA CYS A 141 -0.32 4.43 -10.36
C CYS A 141 -0.56 5.90 -9.96
N LEU A 142 -1.55 6.57 -10.57
CA LEU A 142 -1.94 7.92 -10.19
C LEU A 142 -2.46 7.97 -8.74
N LEU A 143 -3.25 6.97 -8.32
CA LEU A 143 -3.71 6.81 -6.95
C LEU A 143 -2.52 6.59 -6.00
N ALA A 144 -1.62 5.66 -6.32
CA ALA A 144 -0.44 5.37 -5.52
C ALA A 144 0.48 6.58 -5.36
N LYS A 145 0.64 7.39 -6.40
CA LYS A 145 1.49 8.59 -6.38
C LYS A 145 1.03 9.65 -5.39
N LEU A 146 -0.25 9.67 -4.99
CA LEU A 146 -0.75 10.56 -3.93
C LEU A 146 -0.16 10.23 -2.55
N PHE A 147 0.36 9.01 -2.38
CA PHE A 147 0.85 8.48 -1.09
C PHE A 147 2.30 7.97 -1.17
N ILE A 148 2.95 8.03 -2.34
CA ILE A 148 4.36 7.71 -2.55
C ILE A 148 5.08 8.94 -3.12
N ASP A 149 6.08 9.44 -2.40
CA ASP A 149 6.85 10.63 -2.79
C ASP A 149 7.63 10.37 -4.10
N HIS A 150 8.45 9.31 -4.10
CA HIS A 150 9.44 9.04 -5.14
C HIS A 150 8.98 8.12 -6.28
N LYS A 151 7.66 7.99 -6.51
CA LYS A 151 7.17 7.23 -7.68
C LYS A 151 7.35 8.04 -8.96
N THR A 152 8.15 7.53 -9.89
CA THR A 152 8.50 8.19 -11.15
C THR A 152 7.59 7.80 -12.31
N LEU A 153 7.24 6.51 -12.41
CA LEU A 153 6.45 5.99 -13.53
C LEU A 153 4.97 5.87 -13.16
N CYS A 154 4.13 6.64 -13.86
CA CYS A 154 2.67 6.57 -13.74
C CYS A 154 1.94 6.14 -15.02
N PHE A 155 2.57 6.32 -16.18
CA PHE A 155 1.91 6.11 -17.47
C PHE A 155 2.46 4.88 -18.22
N ASP A 156 3.77 4.61 -18.10
CA ASP A 156 4.42 3.43 -18.65
C ASP A 156 4.27 2.27 -17.66
N VAL A 157 3.26 1.44 -17.88
CA VAL A 157 2.83 0.37 -16.96
C VAL A 157 2.98 -1.01 -17.56
N GLU A 158 3.26 -1.10 -18.87
CA GLU A 158 3.27 -2.33 -19.66
C GLU A 158 4.32 -3.32 -19.15
N ASN A 159 5.42 -2.83 -18.60
CA ASN A 159 6.50 -3.65 -18.03
C ASN A 159 6.29 -3.99 -16.55
N PHE A 160 5.11 -3.75 -15.99
CA PHE A 160 4.84 -3.98 -14.57
C PHE A 160 3.72 -5.01 -14.35
N ILE A 161 3.93 -5.84 -13.34
CA ILE A 161 2.89 -6.66 -12.72
C ILE A 161 2.49 -5.97 -11.43
N PHE A 162 1.20 -5.84 -11.19
CA PHE A 162 0.64 -5.23 -10.00
C PHE A 162 -0.06 -6.29 -9.16
N TYR A 163 0.25 -6.32 -7.88
CA TYR A 163 -0.39 -7.18 -6.89
C TYR A 163 -1.27 -6.33 -6.01
N LEU A 164 -2.58 -6.60 -5.98
CA LEU A 164 -3.56 -5.80 -5.24
C LEU A 164 -4.15 -6.65 -4.11
N LEU A 165 -3.85 -6.29 -2.87
CA LEU A 165 -4.48 -6.85 -1.69
C LEU A 165 -5.79 -6.11 -1.43
N CYS A 166 -6.86 -6.88 -1.31
CA CYS A 166 -8.21 -6.39 -1.11
C CYS A 166 -8.87 -7.03 0.11
N GLU A 167 -9.67 -6.24 0.84
CA GLU A 167 -10.65 -6.76 1.80
C GLU A 167 -11.94 -7.12 1.04
N LYS A 168 -12.60 -8.20 1.42
CA LYS A 168 -13.87 -8.67 0.87
C LYS A 168 -14.94 -8.63 1.95
N ASP A 169 -16.06 -7.99 1.64
CA ASP A 169 -17.24 -7.99 2.50
C ASP A 169 -18.52 -8.27 1.68
N SER A 170 -19.68 -7.93 2.24
CA SER A 170 -20.98 -8.09 1.57
C SER A 170 -21.23 -7.08 0.44
N GLU A 171 -20.53 -5.94 0.44
CA GLU A 171 -20.68 -4.86 -0.54
C GLU A 171 -19.73 -5.06 -1.73
N GLY A 172 -18.58 -5.70 -1.53
CA GLY A 172 -17.71 -6.09 -2.64
C GLY A 172 -16.28 -6.43 -2.25
N VAL A 173 -15.35 -6.07 -3.13
CA VAL A 173 -13.91 -6.26 -2.97
C VAL A 173 -13.24 -4.89 -3.00
N HIS A 174 -12.63 -4.51 -1.88
CA HIS A 174 -12.10 -3.17 -1.63
C HIS A 174 -10.59 -3.19 -1.61
N ILE A 175 -9.96 -2.45 -2.52
CA ILE A 175 -8.49 -2.35 -2.61
C ILE A 175 -7.98 -1.71 -1.32
N ALA A 176 -7.06 -2.39 -0.63
CA ALA A 176 -6.48 -1.93 0.63
C ALA A 176 -4.98 -1.62 0.50
N ALA A 177 -4.26 -2.44 -0.25
CA ALA A 177 -2.83 -2.25 -0.50
C ALA A 177 -2.44 -2.75 -1.90
N MET A 178 -1.30 -2.29 -2.39
CA MET A 178 -0.72 -2.75 -3.63
C MET A 178 0.81 -2.77 -3.57
N PHE A 179 1.42 -3.63 -4.38
CA PHE A 179 2.78 -3.43 -4.80
C PHE A 179 2.92 -3.68 -6.30
N SER A 180 3.92 -3.08 -6.94
CA SER A 180 4.27 -3.34 -8.32
C SER A 180 5.61 -4.05 -8.41
N LYS A 181 5.78 -4.92 -9.41
CA LYS A 181 7.02 -5.60 -9.76
C LYS A 181 7.32 -5.33 -11.22
N GLU A 182 8.52 -4.81 -11.51
CA GLU A 182 8.98 -4.65 -12.88
C GLU A 182 9.36 -6.02 -13.46
N MET A 183 8.92 -6.29 -14.69
CA MET A 183 9.30 -7.48 -15.44
C MET A 183 10.78 -7.38 -15.79
N TYR A 184 11.49 -8.52 -15.71
CA TYR A 184 12.92 -8.63 -16.01
C TYR A 184 13.86 -7.83 -15.08
N SER A 185 13.37 -7.31 -13.96
CA SER A 185 14.19 -6.72 -12.91
C SER A 185 14.59 -7.78 -11.87
N ALA A 186 15.80 -7.62 -11.29
CA ALA A 186 16.20 -8.39 -10.12
C ALA A 186 15.41 -7.99 -8.86
N ASN A 187 14.79 -6.80 -8.88
CA ASN A 187 13.98 -6.33 -7.77
C ASN A 187 12.66 -7.11 -7.73
N ASN A 188 12.28 -7.59 -6.54
CA ASN A 188 11.00 -8.29 -6.36
C ASN A 188 9.84 -7.33 -6.04
N LEU A 189 10.15 -6.06 -5.77
CA LEU A 189 9.19 -5.02 -5.46
C LEU A 189 9.75 -3.66 -5.88
N ALA A 190 9.00 -2.95 -6.72
CA ALA A 190 9.35 -1.61 -7.22
C ALA A 190 8.69 -0.50 -6.39
N CYS A 191 7.37 -0.61 -6.17
CA CYS A 191 6.62 0.32 -5.32
C CYS A 191 5.69 -0.47 -4.42
N ILE A 192 5.44 0.02 -3.21
CA ILE A 192 4.45 -0.52 -2.28
C ILE A 192 3.65 0.62 -1.67
N MET A 193 2.34 0.41 -1.55
CA MET A 193 1.43 1.33 -0.90
C MET A 193 0.39 0.54 -0.10
N THR A 194 0.16 0.94 1.14
CA THR A 194 -1.10 0.65 1.84
C THR A 194 -1.88 1.95 1.93
N LEU A 195 -3.13 1.95 1.46
CA LEU A 195 -3.99 3.14 1.54
C LEU A 195 -4.10 3.59 3.01
N PRO A 196 -4.10 4.91 3.30
CA PRO A 196 -4.09 5.41 4.68
C PRO A 196 -5.19 4.83 5.58
N CYS A 197 -6.39 4.60 5.05
CA CYS A 197 -7.52 3.99 5.76
C CYS A 197 -7.30 2.52 6.16
N TYR A 198 -6.36 1.82 5.54
CA TYR A 198 -6.05 0.41 5.79
C TYR A 198 -4.67 0.20 6.44
N GLN A 199 -3.98 1.28 6.81
CA GLN A 199 -2.70 1.18 7.52
C GLN A 199 -2.86 0.59 8.91
N ARG A 200 -1.75 0.05 9.45
CA ARG A 200 -1.68 -0.62 10.77
C ARG A 200 -2.55 -1.89 10.92
N LYS A 201 -3.11 -2.41 9.82
CA LYS A 201 -3.77 -3.73 9.77
C LYS A 201 -2.83 -4.90 9.44
N GLY A 202 -1.54 -4.63 9.22
CA GLY A 202 -0.55 -5.65 8.85
C GLY A 202 -0.40 -5.89 7.34
N TYR A 203 -1.20 -5.24 6.49
CA TYR A 203 -1.19 -5.47 5.03
C TYR A 203 0.13 -5.12 4.36
N GLY A 204 0.83 -4.07 4.79
CA GLY A 204 2.18 -3.79 4.29
C GLY A 204 3.14 -4.96 4.50
N ASN A 205 3.10 -5.58 5.69
CA ASN A 205 3.93 -6.76 5.99
C ASN A 205 3.51 -7.99 5.20
N LEU A 206 2.21 -8.20 4.98
CA LEU A 206 1.72 -9.30 4.13
C LEU A 206 2.18 -9.13 2.68
N MET A 207 2.15 -7.91 2.15
CA MET A 207 2.62 -7.61 0.81
C MET A 207 4.14 -7.80 0.66
N ILE A 208 4.93 -7.42 1.67
CA ILE A 208 6.37 -7.70 1.71
C ILE A 208 6.62 -9.23 1.72
N GLN A 209 5.93 -9.97 2.58
CA GLN A 209 6.03 -11.43 2.64
C GLN A 209 5.70 -12.08 1.30
N LEU A 210 4.61 -11.65 0.67
CA LEU A 210 4.21 -12.14 -0.64
C LEU A 210 5.30 -11.88 -1.70
N SER A 211 5.90 -10.68 -1.73
CA SER A 211 6.97 -10.37 -2.68
C SER A 211 8.17 -11.34 -2.57
N TYR A 212 8.55 -11.70 -1.34
CA TYR A 212 9.59 -12.70 -1.10
C TYR A 212 9.16 -14.13 -1.40
N GLU A 213 7.92 -14.49 -1.12
CA GLU A 213 7.37 -15.81 -1.44
C GLU A 213 7.38 -16.06 -2.96
N MET A 214 7.04 -15.04 -3.74
CA MET A 214 7.14 -15.10 -5.21
C MET A 214 8.59 -15.30 -5.67
N SER A 215 9.56 -14.58 -5.08
CA SER A 215 11.00 -14.80 -5.34
C SER A 215 11.46 -16.23 -5.00
N LYS A 216 11.03 -16.77 -3.86
CA LYS A 216 11.35 -18.14 -3.44
C LYS A 216 10.85 -19.17 -4.46
N ARG A 217 9.59 -19.04 -4.91
CA ARG A 217 8.99 -19.93 -5.92
C ARG A 217 9.67 -19.82 -7.27
N ALA A 218 10.05 -18.61 -7.66
CA ALA A 218 10.83 -18.36 -8.88
C ALA A 218 12.29 -18.86 -8.79
N LYS A 219 12.75 -19.28 -7.60
CA LYS A 219 14.15 -19.65 -7.32
C LYS A 219 15.14 -18.55 -7.71
N TYR A 220 14.71 -17.30 -7.59
CA TYR A 220 15.50 -16.14 -7.93
C TYR A 220 15.48 -15.14 -6.76
N PRO A 221 16.63 -14.90 -6.09
CA PRO A 221 16.67 -13.99 -4.96
C PRO A 221 16.33 -12.58 -5.44
N GLY A 222 15.47 -11.90 -4.68
CA GLY A 222 15.05 -10.55 -5.01
C GLY A 222 15.15 -9.63 -3.80
N THR A 223 15.37 -8.36 -4.09
CA THR A 223 15.36 -7.27 -3.10
C THR A 223 14.35 -6.21 -3.52
N PRO A 224 13.84 -5.40 -2.59
CA PRO A 224 13.10 -4.21 -2.97
C PRO A 224 13.99 -3.18 -3.70
N GLU A 225 13.35 -2.41 -4.57
CA GLU A 225 13.95 -1.23 -5.20
C GLU A 225 14.30 -0.16 -4.15
N ARG A 226 15.37 0.61 -4.43
CA ARG A 226 15.86 1.71 -3.60
C ARG A 226 15.79 3.02 -4.38
N PRO A 227 15.63 4.19 -3.71
CA PRO A 227 15.56 4.38 -2.26
C PRO A 227 14.20 4.00 -1.66
N PHE A 228 14.20 3.66 -0.36
CA PHE A 228 12.96 3.43 0.39
C PHE A 228 12.28 4.75 0.77
N SER A 229 10.98 4.71 1.02
CA SER A 229 10.32 5.69 1.89
C SER A 229 10.60 5.36 3.35
N ASP A 230 10.50 6.35 4.25
CA ASP A 230 10.70 6.15 5.70
C ASP A 230 9.84 4.99 6.26
N LEU A 231 8.55 4.97 5.88
CA LEU A 231 7.63 3.89 6.26
C LEU A 231 8.00 2.54 5.63
N GLY A 232 8.48 2.57 4.38
CA GLY A 232 8.97 1.38 3.69
C GLY A 232 10.18 0.79 4.40
N GLU A 233 11.17 1.61 4.74
CA GLU A 233 12.39 1.18 5.43
C GLU A 233 12.07 0.54 6.79
N ILE A 234 11.22 1.17 7.60
CA ILE A 234 10.77 0.63 8.88
C ILE A 234 10.09 -0.73 8.69
N SER A 235 9.20 -0.85 7.69
CA SER A 235 8.46 -2.08 7.41
C SER A 235 9.39 -3.21 6.98
N TYR A 236 10.35 -2.93 6.09
CA TYR A 236 11.35 -3.92 5.65
C TYR A 236 12.28 -4.35 6.78
N LYS A 237 12.80 -3.41 7.59
CA LYS A 237 13.64 -3.74 8.75
C LYS A 237 12.90 -4.65 9.73
N LYS A 238 11.63 -4.34 10.03
CA LYS A 238 10.78 -5.17 10.89
C LYS A 238 10.59 -6.58 10.30
N TYR A 239 10.31 -6.67 9.00
CA TYR A 239 10.15 -7.96 8.34
C TYR A 239 11.44 -8.79 8.37
N TRP A 240 12.58 -8.20 8.00
CA TRP A 240 13.86 -8.93 8.00
C TRP A 240 14.27 -9.36 9.39
N LEU A 241 14.10 -8.52 10.41
CA LEU A 241 14.35 -8.90 11.80
C LEU A 241 13.50 -10.11 12.21
N TRP A 242 12.20 -10.10 11.89
CA TRP A 242 11.34 -11.24 12.18
C TRP A 242 11.81 -12.52 11.46
N VAL A 243 12.16 -12.44 10.17
CA VAL A 243 12.69 -13.59 9.42
C VAL A 243 13.97 -14.13 10.04
N LEU A 244 14.86 -13.27 10.52
CA LEU A 244 16.08 -13.70 11.21
C LEU A 244 15.78 -14.41 12.53
N LEU A 245 14.85 -13.89 13.33
CA LEU A 245 14.46 -14.50 14.59
C LEU A 245 13.88 -15.91 14.36
N GLU A 246 12.97 -16.06 13.40
CA GLU A 246 12.44 -17.37 13.00
C GLU A 246 13.55 -18.32 12.51
N PHE A 247 14.50 -17.79 11.74
CA PHE A 247 15.64 -18.58 11.28
C PHE A 247 16.53 -19.06 12.44
N PHE A 248 16.82 -18.19 13.41
CA PHE A 248 17.63 -18.54 14.58
C PHE A 248 16.92 -19.53 15.52
N ASP A 249 15.60 -19.46 15.62
CA ASP A 249 14.82 -20.43 16.40
C ASP A 249 14.69 -21.79 15.67
N SER A 250 14.89 -21.81 14.35
CA SER A 250 14.75 -23.02 13.55
C SER A 250 15.88 -24.04 13.78
N THR A 251 15.55 -25.32 13.62
CA THR A 251 16.55 -26.40 13.61
C THR A 251 17.58 -26.26 12.48
N ALA A 252 17.30 -25.43 11.47
CA ALA A 252 18.23 -25.17 10.36
C ALA A 252 19.46 -24.37 10.81
N MET A 253 19.34 -23.52 11.84
CA MET A 253 20.48 -22.78 12.41
C MET A 253 21.62 -23.73 12.83
N ARG A 254 21.28 -24.92 13.36
CA ARG A 254 22.28 -25.90 13.82
C ARG A 254 23.20 -26.42 12.71
N LYS A 255 22.89 -26.15 11.45
CA LYS A 255 23.64 -26.60 10.27
C LYS A 255 24.41 -25.47 9.57
N VAL A 256 24.32 -24.23 10.06
CA VAL A 256 24.87 -23.06 9.38
C VAL A 256 26.24 -22.68 9.95
N SER A 257 27.22 -22.44 9.06
CA SER A 257 28.56 -22.03 9.46
C SER A 257 28.60 -20.55 9.86
N CYS A 258 29.50 -20.19 10.79
CA CYS A 258 29.63 -18.83 11.33
C CYS A 258 29.85 -17.75 10.25
N PHE A 259 30.42 -18.12 9.10
CA PHE A 259 30.67 -17.19 7.99
C PHE A 259 29.37 -16.65 7.35
N LEU A 260 28.34 -17.48 7.24
CA LEU A 260 27.05 -17.07 6.67
C LEU A 260 26.32 -16.09 7.59
N ILE A 261 26.48 -16.27 8.91
CA ILE A 261 25.90 -15.38 9.94
C ILE A 261 26.49 -13.98 9.80
N GLN A 262 27.81 -13.86 9.59
CA GLN A 262 28.49 -12.58 9.46
C GLN A 262 28.09 -11.81 8.19
N VAL A 263 27.82 -12.53 7.09
CA VAL A 263 27.27 -11.95 5.85
C VAL A 263 25.85 -11.40 6.06
N ILE A 264 25.01 -12.10 6.83
CA ILE A 264 23.63 -11.68 7.14
C ILE A 264 23.64 -10.34 7.91
N PHE A 265 24.44 -10.21 8.97
CA PHE A 265 24.53 -8.98 9.76
C PHE A 265 25.07 -7.80 8.93
N THR A 266 26.09 -8.05 8.10
CA THR A 266 26.70 -7.02 7.24
C THR A 266 25.71 -6.51 6.18
N THR A 267 24.91 -7.41 5.59
CA THR A 267 23.95 -7.07 4.52
C THR A 267 22.74 -6.29 5.04
N MET A 268 22.38 -6.49 6.32
CA MET A 268 21.22 -5.82 6.93
C MET A 268 21.53 -4.47 7.57
N HIS A 269 22.79 -4.01 7.53
CA HIS A 269 23.23 -2.79 8.22
C HIS A 269 22.81 -2.72 9.70
N ILE A 270 22.68 -3.88 10.36
CA ILE A 270 22.51 -3.94 11.82
C ILE A 270 23.89 -3.64 12.38
N LYS A 271 24.11 -2.40 12.83
CA LYS A 271 25.30 -2.07 13.61
C LYS A 271 25.08 -2.57 15.05
N ASP A 272 26.13 -3.16 15.60
CA ASP A 272 26.21 -3.59 17.00
C ASP A 272 25.77 -2.49 17.98
#